data_AF-A0ABD1WFK0-F1
#
_entry.id   AF-A0ABD1WFK0-F1
#
_cell.length_a   1.000
_cell.length_b   1.000
_cell.length_c   1.000
_cell.angle_alpha   90.00
_cell.angle_beta   90.00
_cell.angle_gamma   90.00
#
_symmetry.space_group_name_H-M   'P 1'
#
loop_
_entity.id
_entity.type
_entity.pdbx_description
1 polymer ?
#
loop_
_entity_poly.entity_id
_entity_poly.type
_entity_poly.pdbx_seq_one_letter_code
_entity_poly.pdbx_strand_id
1 'polypeptide(L)'
;MSSNAENLENGVPKPKPESEPAPPGTDPDPDSNETEIRHTDVQSPDAEKDSKKDDEIESDKVQSVHADASNSAPEEISIQPSVMNESEEKEIKTTDAESESKLKQEEGNRTFTMRELLNELKNGDANEEVDTPQSQASTQQQNQNDAAMELIDSVTGVDEEGRSRQRILTFAARRYASAIERNPDDYDALYNWALVLQESADNVNPESSSPSKDALLEEACKKYEEATRLCPTLNDAYYNWAIAISDRAKMRGRTKEAEELWKQATKNYEKAVQLNWNSPQALNNWGLALQELSAIVPAREKQTIVKTAISKFRAAIQLQFDFHRAIYNLGTVLYGLAEDIARTGGSMNAKEVSPDELYSQSAIYIAAAHALKPNYSVYTSALKLVRSMLPLPYLKVGYLTAPPAGNPVAPHGDWKHSQFVLNHECLQQMNRVEQRQLSQNLSSKSACADLTLPPGAGLCINTIRGPVFLIAESWESLDGWLDAIRLVYTIFARAKIDVLAGIITWIILYL
;
A
#
# COMPACT_ATOMS: atom_id res chain seq x y z
N MET A 1 61.01 -45.73 -17.23
CA MET A 1 61.46 -46.57 -16.11
C MET A 1 60.31 -47.51 -15.73
N SER A 2 60.62 -48.69 -15.20
CA SER A 2 59.76 -49.75 -14.62
C SER A 2 58.23 -49.54 -14.65
N SER A 3 57.43 -50.37 -15.35
CA SER A 3 57.07 -51.79 -15.02
C SER A 3 56.35 -51.91 -13.66
N ASN A 4 55.18 -52.54 -13.51
CA ASN A 4 54.44 -53.50 -14.35
C ASN A 4 52.90 -53.33 -14.09
N ALA A 5 51.99 -53.59 -15.05
CA ALA A 5 51.39 -54.89 -15.43
C ALA A 5 50.44 -55.48 -14.34
N GLU A 6 49.29 -56.10 -14.63
CA GLU A 6 48.60 -56.40 -15.90
C GLU A 6 47.18 -56.99 -15.64
N ASN A 7 46.26 -56.86 -16.62
CA ASN A 7 45.21 -57.86 -17.03
C ASN A 7 44.17 -58.40 -16.00
N LEU A 8 43.03 -59.01 -16.33
CA LEU A 8 42.07 -59.10 -17.47
C LEU A 8 40.73 -59.65 -16.87
N GLU A 9 39.57 -59.83 -17.52
CA GLU A 9 39.20 -59.81 -18.94
C GLU A 9 37.77 -59.22 -19.18
N ASN A 10 36.99 -59.74 -20.12
CA ASN A 10 35.67 -59.28 -20.59
C ASN A 10 34.46 -60.01 -19.96
N GLY A 11 33.24 -59.51 -20.20
CA GLY A 11 32.01 -60.34 -20.16
C GLY A 11 30.67 -59.60 -20.03
N VAL A 12 29.92 -59.43 -21.12
CA VAL A 12 28.53 -58.90 -21.12
C VAL A 12 27.62 -59.74 -22.02
N PRO A 13 26.45 -60.19 -21.50
CA PRO A 13 25.22 -60.20 -22.31
C PRO A 13 23.93 -59.76 -21.56
N LYS A 14 22.88 -59.51 -22.34
CA LYS A 14 21.47 -59.16 -22.00
C LYS A 14 20.52 -60.32 -22.44
N PRO A 15 19.17 -60.26 -22.36
CA PRO A 15 18.20 -59.87 -21.30
C PRO A 15 16.94 -60.83 -21.20
N LYS A 16 15.83 -60.38 -20.54
CA LYS A 16 14.39 -60.78 -20.70
C LYS A 16 13.88 -62.11 -20.07
N PRO A 17 12.54 -62.36 -19.92
CA PRO A 17 11.36 -61.45 -19.75
C PRO A 17 10.26 -61.92 -18.71
N GLU A 18 9.21 -61.09 -18.48
CA GLU A 18 7.78 -61.43 -18.07
C GLU A 18 7.52 -62.16 -16.70
N SER A 19 6.35 -62.15 -16.01
CA SER A 19 4.93 -61.77 -16.26
C SER A 19 4.10 -61.47 -14.96
N GLU A 20 2.85 -60.98 -15.08
CA GLU A 20 1.76 -60.90 -14.05
C GLU A 20 0.88 -62.22 -14.03
N PRO A 21 -0.26 -62.44 -13.27
CA PRO A 21 -1.12 -61.53 -12.46
C PRO A 21 -1.86 -62.05 -11.17
N ALA A 22 -2.64 -61.15 -10.52
CA ALA A 22 -3.95 -61.32 -9.81
C ALA A 22 -4.11 -61.98 -8.39
N PRO A 23 -5.17 -61.63 -7.59
CA PRO A 23 -5.44 -62.05 -6.19
C PRO A 23 -6.64 -63.04 -6.02
N PRO A 24 -7.02 -63.53 -4.81
CA PRO A 24 -8.04 -62.85 -3.95
C PRO A 24 -7.99 -63.15 -2.40
N GLY A 25 -8.93 -62.60 -1.60
CA GLY A 25 -9.23 -63.04 -0.20
C GLY A 25 -10.15 -62.09 0.60
N THR A 26 -11.04 -62.60 1.47
CA THR A 26 -12.11 -61.83 2.19
C THR A 26 -12.44 -62.38 3.60
N ASP A 27 -12.68 -61.47 4.56
CA ASP A 27 -13.52 -61.60 5.79
C ASP A 27 -13.15 -62.70 6.84
N PRO A 28 -13.71 -62.71 8.09
CA PRO A 28 -14.78 -61.86 8.67
C PRO A 28 -14.51 -61.22 10.06
N ASP A 29 -15.49 -60.43 10.51
CA ASP A 29 -15.78 -60.03 11.92
C ASP A 29 -15.90 -61.24 12.88
N PRO A 30 -15.71 -61.08 14.22
CA PRO A 30 -16.91 -60.86 15.06
C PRO A 30 -16.77 -60.11 16.42
N ASP A 31 -17.96 -59.73 16.89
CA ASP A 31 -18.46 -59.78 18.28
C ASP A 31 -18.43 -58.53 19.18
N SER A 32 -19.17 -58.65 20.27
CA SER A 32 -19.91 -57.63 20.99
C SER A 32 -19.59 -57.64 22.49
N ASN A 33 -19.96 -56.58 23.21
CA ASN A 33 -20.62 -56.72 24.51
C ASN A 33 -21.26 -55.42 25.03
N GLU A 34 -22.25 -55.59 25.90
CA GLU A 34 -23.00 -54.53 26.59
C GLU A 34 -22.42 -54.26 27.98
N THR A 35 -22.65 -53.07 28.56
CA THR A 35 -23.26 -52.97 29.91
C THR A 35 -23.73 -51.56 30.26
N GLU A 36 -24.95 -51.43 30.80
CA GLU A 36 -25.40 -50.25 31.56
C GLU A 36 -24.90 -50.33 33.03
N ILE A 37 -24.68 -49.19 33.73
CA ILE A 37 -25.22 -48.95 35.09
C ILE A 37 -25.52 -47.44 35.33
N ARG A 38 -26.82 -47.12 35.28
CA ARG A 38 -27.65 -46.19 36.12
C ARG A 38 -27.05 -45.03 36.95
N HIS A 39 -27.63 -43.84 36.71
CA HIS A 39 -28.25 -42.86 37.64
C HIS A 39 -27.72 -42.58 39.06
N THR A 40 -27.70 -41.29 39.42
CA THR A 40 -28.47 -40.76 40.58
C THR A 40 -28.75 -39.26 40.46
N ASP A 41 -29.97 -38.82 40.79
CA ASP A 41 -30.40 -37.42 40.87
C ASP A 41 -30.40 -36.90 42.32
N VAL A 42 -30.04 -35.61 42.55
CA VAL A 42 -30.47 -34.82 43.73
C VAL A 42 -30.69 -33.35 43.32
N GLN A 43 -31.66 -32.69 43.96
CA GLN A 43 -32.29 -31.42 43.56
C GLN A 43 -31.63 -30.13 44.14
N SER A 44 -32.08 -28.97 43.62
CA SER A 44 -32.01 -27.61 44.23
C SER A 44 -33.02 -27.47 45.42
N PRO A 45 -33.29 -26.31 46.10
CA PRO A 45 -33.26 -24.86 45.72
C PRO A 45 -32.36 -23.99 46.66
N ASP A 46 -32.47 -22.66 46.96
CA ASP A 46 -33.35 -21.47 46.71
C ASP A 46 -32.45 -20.17 46.68
N ALA A 47 -32.79 -18.92 46.27
CA ALA A 47 -33.88 -18.30 45.46
C ALA A 47 -34.65 -17.03 46.00
N GLU A 48 -34.00 -16.04 46.64
CA GLU A 48 -34.57 -14.68 46.93
C GLU A 48 -33.54 -13.55 46.61
N LYS A 49 -33.84 -12.51 45.79
CA LYS A 49 -34.59 -11.24 46.02
C LYS A 49 -33.78 -10.11 46.70
N ASP A 50 -33.97 -8.81 46.43
CA ASP A 50 -35.03 -8.11 45.64
C ASP A 50 -34.56 -6.75 45.07
N SER A 51 -35.22 -6.27 43.99
CA SER A 51 -35.46 -4.83 43.63
C SER A 51 -34.30 -3.84 43.33
N LYS A 52 -34.52 -2.68 42.66
CA LYS A 52 -35.24 -2.32 41.41
C LYS A 52 -34.94 -0.84 41.02
N LYS A 53 -35.57 -0.34 39.93
CA LYS A 53 -35.46 1.00 39.27
C LYS A 53 -34.40 1.04 38.16
N ASP A 54 -34.76 1.12 36.87
CA ASP A 54 -35.92 1.71 36.16
C ASP A 54 -36.00 3.25 36.22
N ASP A 55 -36.06 3.87 35.02
CA ASP A 55 -36.56 5.20 34.61
C ASP A 55 -35.76 5.59 33.33
N GLU A 56 -36.09 5.06 32.14
CA GLU A 56 -37.15 5.44 31.18
C GLU A 56 -36.67 6.40 30.07
N ILE A 57 -37.48 6.51 29.01
CA ILE A 57 -37.10 7.02 27.68
C ILE A 57 -37.70 8.41 27.47
N GLU A 58 -36.92 9.35 26.94
CA GLU A 58 -37.48 10.45 26.14
C GLU A 58 -36.67 10.66 24.86
N SER A 59 -37.37 10.88 23.75
CA SER A 59 -36.81 11.08 22.42
C SER A 59 -37.20 12.46 21.91
N ASP A 60 -36.25 13.22 21.37
CA ASP A 60 -36.63 14.34 20.51
C ASP A 60 -35.62 14.71 19.40
N LYS A 61 -36.22 15.21 18.31
CA LYS A 61 -35.72 15.96 17.15
C LYS A 61 -34.25 15.85 16.73
N VAL A 62 -34.12 15.27 15.53
CA VAL A 62 -33.19 15.73 14.49
C VAL A 62 -33.23 17.27 14.34
N GLN A 63 -32.07 17.90 14.31
CA GLN A 63 -31.86 19.12 13.51
C GLN A 63 -30.66 18.93 12.57
N SER A 64 -30.92 19.11 11.28
CA SER A 64 -29.92 19.10 10.23
C SER A 64 -29.15 20.41 10.21
N VAL A 65 -27.81 20.34 10.36
CA VAL A 65 -26.93 21.47 10.04
C VAL A 65 -26.24 21.14 8.71
N HIS A 66 -26.64 21.83 7.65
CA HIS A 66 -25.87 21.82 6.40
C HIS A 66 -24.57 22.59 6.63
N ALA A 67 -23.43 21.90 6.44
CA ALA A 67 -22.15 22.54 6.22
C ALA A 67 -21.78 22.30 4.75
N ASP A 68 -21.74 23.37 3.95
CA ASP A 68 -21.36 23.27 2.54
C ASP A 68 -19.88 22.88 2.44
N ALA A 69 -19.62 21.70 1.87
CA ALA A 69 -18.27 21.23 1.58
C ALA A 69 -17.71 22.00 0.37
N SER A 70 -16.95 23.06 0.63
CA SER A 70 -16.20 23.79 -0.38
C SER A 70 -15.11 22.89 -0.97
N ASN A 71 -15.37 22.31 -2.15
CA ASN A 71 -14.43 21.47 -2.89
C ASN A 71 -13.22 22.29 -3.38
N SER A 72 -12.16 22.35 -2.58
CA SER A 72 -10.79 22.68 -3.02
C SER A 72 -9.98 21.38 -3.09
N ALA A 73 -9.76 20.86 -4.29
CA ALA A 73 -8.85 19.74 -4.50
C ALA A 73 -7.39 20.21 -4.30
N PRO A 74 -6.55 19.48 -3.53
CA PRO A 74 -5.11 19.77 -3.47
C PRO A 74 -4.47 19.56 -4.84
N GLU A 75 -3.55 20.44 -5.21
CA GLU A 75 -2.81 20.36 -6.49
C GLU A 75 -1.78 19.20 -6.49
N GLU A 76 -1.43 18.69 -7.67
CA GLU A 76 -0.52 17.54 -7.81
C GLU A 76 0.96 17.90 -7.54
N ILE A 77 1.34 17.98 -6.25
CA ILE A 77 2.75 18.06 -5.84
C ILE A 77 3.41 16.67 -6.05
N SER A 78 4.00 16.48 -7.23
CA SER A 78 4.61 15.22 -7.67
C SER A 78 6.03 14.98 -7.12
N ILE A 79 6.19 14.95 -5.80
CA ILE A 79 7.44 14.46 -5.17
C ILE A 79 7.51 12.94 -5.38
N GLN A 80 8.56 12.46 -6.07
CA GLN A 80 8.74 11.05 -6.39
C GLN A 80 9.62 10.33 -5.34
N PRO A 81 9.10 9.36 -4.58
CA PRO A 81 9.95 8.52 -3.74
C PRO A 81 10.88 7.68 -4.62
N SER A 82 12.19 7.84 -4.41
CA SER A 82 13.24 7.30 -5.28
C SER A 82 13.27 5.77 -5.35
N VAL A 83 12.56 5.20 -6.33
CA VAL A 83 12.67 3.80 -6.79
C VAL A 83 12.46 3.77 -8.31
N MET A 84 13.56 3.54 -9.04
CA MET A 84 13.68 3.44 -10.50
C MET A 84 13.42 4.73 -11.31
N ASN A 85 14.47 5.19 -12.01
CA ASN A 85 14.37 6.23 -13.04
C ASN A 85 13.51 5.76 -14.21
N GLU A 86 12.64 6.63 -14.72
CA GLU A 86 12.40 6.80 -16.17
C GLU A 86 11.66 8.15 -16.38
N SER A 87 12.13 8.97 -17.30
CA SER A 87 11.66 10.34 -17.54
C SER A 87 10.85 10.44 -18.85
N GLU A 88 9.66 11.06 -18.82
CA GLU A 88 8.91 11.42 -20.03
C GLU A 88 8.65 12.93 -20.09
N GLU A 89 9.01 13.56 -21.21
CA GLU A 89 8.69 14.95 -21.53
C GLU A 89 7.23 15.09 -22.01
N LYS A 90 6.56 16.21 -21.70
CA LYS A 90 5.37 16.66 -22.44
C LYS A 90 5.35 18.17 -22.63
N GLU A 91 5.41 18.60 -23.89
CA GLU A 91 4.98 19.94 -24.30
C GLU A 91 3.50 20.16 -23.94
N ILE A 92 3.17 21.35 -23.44
CA ILE A 92 1.78 21.85 -23.42
C ILE A 92 1.77 23.23 -24.06
N LYS A 93 0.96 23.38 -25.12
CA LYS A 93 0.71 24.68 -25.78
C LYS A 93 -0.33 25.45 -24.98
N THR A 94 -0.04 26.70 -24.66
CA THR A 94 -0.98 27.61 -24.02
C THR A 94 -2.02 28.13 -25.01
N THR A 95 -3.27 28.26 -24.54
CA THR A 95 -4.32 29.06 -25.16
C THR A 95 -5.05 29.80 -24.05
N ASP A 96 -4.94 31.12 -24.03
CA ASP A 96 -5.44 31.95 -22.93
C ASP A 96 -6.96 32.10 -22.95
N ALA A 97 -7.56 32.18 -21.76
CA ALA A 97 -8.94 32.60 -21.56
C ALA A 97 -9.04 33.28 -20.19
N GLU A 98 -9.10 34.61 -20.18
CA GLU A 98 -9.24 35.41 -18.96
C GLU A 98 -10.67 35.37 -18.43
N SER A 99 -10.82 35.39 -17.11
CA SER A 99 -12.06 35.83 -16.46
C SER A 99 -11.75 36.49 -15.11
N GLU A 100 -11.79 37.83 -15.06
CA GLU A 100 -11.72 38.56 -13.79
C GLU A 100 -12.97 38.30 -12.93
N SER A 101 -12.76 38.11 -11.63
CA SER A 101 -13.70 38.61 -10.63
C SER A 101 -12.92 39.18 -9.44
N LYS A 102 -13.41 40.29 -8.89
CA LYS A 102 -12.76 41.08 -7.83
C LYS A 102 -13.57 40.99 -6.53
N LEU A 103 -13.04 41.57 -5.45
CA LEU A 103 -13.45 41.53 -4.03
C LEU A 103 -12.69 40.44 -3.24
N LYS A 104 -12.06 40.71 -2.09
CA LYS A 104 -11.86 41.98 -1.34
C LYS A 104 -10.55 41.90 -0.53
N GLN A 105 -10.07 43.04 -0.02
CA GLN A 105 -8.80 43.09 0.73
C GLN A 105 -8.94 42.53 2.15
N GLU A 106 -8.03 41.64 2.52
CA GLU A 106 -7.54 41.47 3.90
C GLU A 106 -6.01 41.48 3.85
N GLU A 107 -5.39 42.44 4.53
CA GLU A 107 -3.93 42.58 4.61
C GLU A 107 -3.42 41.78 5.81
N GLY A 108 -2.76 40.65 5.58
CA GLY A 108 -2.21 39.84 6.67
C GLY A 108 -1.63 38.48 6.29
N ASN A 109 -2.15 37.82 5.24
CA ASN A 109 -1.62 36.52 4.79
C ASN A 109 -1.69 36.40 3.27
N ARG A 110 -0.53 36.45 2.60
CA ARG A 110 -0.40 36.21 1.15
C ARG A 110 0.75 35.23 0.89
N THR A 111 0.40 33.99 0.62
CA THR A 111 1.34 33.01 0.05
C THR A 111 1.71 33.44 -1.36
N PHE A 112 3.00 33.57 -1.66
CA PHE A 112 3.47 33.97 -2.99
C PHE A 112 3.60 32.75 -3.89
N THR A 113 3.04 32.83 -5.10
CA THR A 113 3.28 31.83 -6.13
C THR A 113 4.68 31.99 -6.73
N MET A 114 5.24 30.90 -7.25
CA MET A 114 6.55 30.92 -7.92
C MET A 114 6.63 31.95 -9.08
N ARG A 115 5.48 32.29 -9.68
CA ARG A 115 5.36 33.29 -10.75
C ARG A 115 5.50 34.73 -10.26
N GLU A 116 5.17 35.01 -9.01
CA GLU A 116 5.26 36.35 -8.40
C GLU A 116 6.69 36.63 -7.92
N LEU A 117 7.34 35.64 -7.30
CA LEU A 117 8.76 35.70 -6.90
C LEU A 117 9.68 36.00 -8.10
N LEU A 118 9.37 35.45 -9.28
CA LEU A 118 10.09 35.72 -10.54
C LEU A 118 9.91 37.15 -11.08
N ASN A 119 8.84 37.87 -10.68
CA ASN A 119 8.67 39.28 -11.02
C ASN A 119 9.39 40.21 -10.04
N GLU A 120 9.48 39.84 -8.75
CA GLU A 120 10.21 40.62 -7.74
C GLU A 120 11.73 40.55 -7.92
N LEU A 121 12.24 39.40 -8.37
CA LEU A 121 13.63 39.18 -8.83
C LEU A 121 14.13 40.17 -9.91
N LYS A 122 13.22 40.94 -10.52
CA LYS A 122 13.53 41.95 -11.54
C LYS A 122 13.73 43.37 -10.98
N ASN A 123 13.26 43.64 -9.75
CA ASN A 123 12.97 45.01 -9.29
C ASN A 123 13.47 45.36 -7.86
N GLY A 124 13.90 44.40 -7.04
CA GLY A 124 14.22 44.62 -5.62
C GLY A 124 15.69 44.39 -5.24
N ASP A 125 16.39 45.47 -4.85
CA ASP A 125 17.74 45.43 -4.28
C ASP A 125 17.82 46.46 -3.13
N ALA A 126 17.71 45.98 -1.88
CA ALA A 126 17.78 46.79 -0.65
C ALA A 126 17.99 45.91 0.59
N ASN A 127 19.08 46.14 1.32
CA ASN A 127 19.33 45.57 2.64
C ASN A 127 19.12 46.63 3.73
N GLU A 128 18.42 46.28 4.81
CA GLU A 128 18.54 46.96 6.11
C GLU A 128 18.59 45.90 7.22
N GLU A 129 19.66 45.94 8.02
CA GLU A 129 19.89 45.09 9.19
C GLU A 129 19.61 45.90 10.47
N VAL A 130 18.95 45.30 11.46
CA VAL A 130 18.79 45.88 12.80
C VAL A 130 19.02 44.78 13.84
N ASP A 131 20.02 44.97 14.68
CA ASP A 131 20.55 43.96 15.61
C ASP A 131 19.94 44.09 17.02
N THR A 132 19.61 42.96 17.67
CA THR A 132 19.13 42.89 19.06
C THR A 132 19.52 41.57 19.74
N PRO A 133 19.80 41.58 21.06
CA PRO A 133 20.63 40.54 21.69
C PRO A 133 19.91 39.21 21.96
N GLN A 134 20.41 38.11 21.37
CA GLN A 134 19.93 36.75 21.61
C GLN A 134 20.10 36.26 23.06
N SER A 135 19.15 35.41 23.47
CA SER A 135 19.29 34.45 24.57
C SER A 135 20.02 33.17 24.12
N GLN A 136 20.51 32.35 25.06
CA GLN A 136 21.24 31.11 24.75
C GLN A 136 20.46 30.13 23.84
N ALA A 137 19.15 30.03 23.99
CA ALA A 137 18.31 29.17 23.14
C ALA A 137 18.27 29.68 21.69
N SER A 138 18.07 30.99 21.51
CA SER A 138 18.12 31.63 20.19
C SER A 138 19.51 31.59 19.55
N THR A 139 20.60 31.66 20.32
CA THR A 139 21.96 31.42 19.79
C THR A 139 22.11 29.99 19.25
N GLN A 140 21.54 29.00 19.93
CA GLN A 140 21.58 27.61 19.46
C GLN A 140 20.73 27.38 18.20
N GLN A 141 19.56 27.99 18.12
CA GLN A 141 18.68 27.93 16.94
C GLN A 141 19.29 28.67 15.73
N GLN A 142 19.96 29.80 15.97
CA GLN A 142 20.70 30.56 14.95
C GLN A 142 21.86 29.73 14.38
N ASN A 143 22.71 29.14 15.23
CA ASN A 143 23.80 28.26 14.77
C ASN A 143 23.31 27.06 13.93
N GLN A 144 22.07 26.58 14.15
CA GLN A 144 21.45 25.52 13.34
C GLN A 144 20.93 26.06 11.99
N ASN A 145 20.34 27.26 12.00
CA ASN A 145 19.92 27.97 10.79
C ASN A 145 21.12 28.26 9.87
N ASP A 146 22.24 28.70 10.44
CA ASP A 146 23.50 28.97 9.73
C ASP A 146 24.06 27.69 9.08
N ALA A 147 24.11 26.58 9.81
CA ALA A 147 24.57 25.30 9.29
C ALA A 147 23.66 24.75 8.15
N ALA A 148 22.34 24.91 8.28
CA ALA A 148 21.40 24.56 7.22
C ALA A 148 21.59 25.44 5.97
N MET A 149 21.95 26.72 6.13
CA MET A 149 22.30 27.60 5.02
C MET A 149 23.63 27.24 4.36
N GLU A 150 24.68 26.92 5.12
CA GLU A 150 25.98 26.48 4.58
C GLU A 150 25.84 25.20 3.74
N LEU A 151 25.00 24.25 4.17
CA LEU A 151 24.69 23.06 3.41
C LEU A 151 23.95 23.36 2.09
N ILE A 152 23.05 24.35 2.06
CA ILE A 152 22.30 24.73 0.84
C ILE A 152 23.19 25.51 -0.14
N ASP A 153 24.02 26.44 0.35
CA ASP A 153 24.92 27.26 -0.47
C ASP A 153 26.11 26.48 -1.05
N SER A 154 26.43 25.31 -0.48
CA SER A 154 27.49 24.43 -0.99
C SER A 154 27.00 23.40 -2.03
N VAL A 155 25.69 23.24 -2.27
CA VAL A 155 25.16 22.37 -3.34
C VAL A 155 25.52 22.95 -4.71
N THR A 156 26.10 22.13 -5.59
CA THR A 156 26.31 22.46 -7.00
C THR A 156 25.54 21.50 -7.90
N GLY A 157 24.49 22.02 -8.55
CA GLY A 157 23.69 21.24 -9.49
C GLY A 157 24.50 20.75 -10.70
N VAL A 158 24.24 19.51 -11.13
CA VAL A 158 25.00 18.80 -12.17
C VAL A 158 24.89 19.50 -13.53
N ASP A 159 23.68 19.89 -13.91
CA ASP A 159 23.33 20.53 -15.19
C ASP A 159 22.93 22.01 -15.00
N GLU A 160 22.66 22.72 -16.10
CA GLU A 160 22.26 24.15 -16.04
C GLU A 160 20.91 24.35 -15.36
N GLU A 161 20.00 23.38 -15.51
CA GLU A 161 18.71 23.39 -14.84
C GLU A 161 18.87 23.15 -13.33
N GLY A 162 19.64 22.15 -12.90
CA GLY A 162 19.97 21.93 -11.48
C GLY A 162 20.69 23.10 -10.83
N ARG A 163 21.61 23.77 -11.55
CA ARG A 163 22.19 25.04 -11.06
C ARG A 163 21.15 26.15 -10.95
N SER A 164 20.11 26.14 -11.77
CA SER A 164 19.04 27.14 -11.76
C SER A 164 18.02 26.88 -10.65
N ARG A 165 17.61 25.61 -10.46
CA ARG A 165 16.89 25.13 -9.28
C ARG A 165 17.64 25.50 -7.99
N GLN A 166 18.95 25.29 -7.91
CA GLN A 166 19.68 25.60 -6.67
C GLN A 166 19.67 27.11 -6.34
N ARG A 167 19.78 28.01 -7.32
CA ARG A 167 19.67 29.46 -7.06
C ARG A 167 18.30 29.84 -6.50
N ILE A 168 17.24 29.17 -6.96
CA ILE A 168 15.86 29.34 -6.45
C ILE A 168 15.75 28.80 -5.03
N LEU A 169 16.24 27.58 -4.78
CA LEU A 169 16.24 26.93 -3.47
C LEU A 169 17.01 27.75 -2.43
N THR A 170 18.21 28.24 -2.76
CA THR A 170 19.01 29.17 -1.95
C THR A 170 18.23 30.44 -1.61
N PHE A 171 17.54 31.06 -2.58
CA PHE A 171 16.75 32.27 -2.34
C PHE A 171 15.56 32.00 -1.41
N ALA A 172 14.85 30.89 -1.62
CA ALA A 172 13.75 30.45 -0.75
C ALA A 172 14.25 30.13 0.67
N ALA A 173 15.37 29.43 0.82
CA ALA A 173 15.98 29.11 2.11
C ALA A 173 16.30 30.38 2.92
N ARG A 174 16.94 31.38 2.31
CA ARG A 174 17.20 32.67 2.96
C ARG A 174 15.91 33.42 3.34
N ARG A 175 14.84 33.29 2.53
CA ARG A 175 13.53 33.88 2.86
C ARG A 175 12.89 33.20 4.07
N TYR A 176 12.95 31.86 4.17
CA TYR A 176 12.42 31.12 5.32
C TYR A 176 13.28 31.29 6.58
N ALA A 177 14.62 31.25 6.48
CA ALA A 177 15.51 31.56 7.60
C ALA A 177 15.16 32.90 8.24
N SER A 178 14.96 33.93 7.40
CA SER A 178 14.58 35.25 7.86
C SER A 178 13.11 35.39 8.29
N ALA A 179 12.24 34.43 7.96
CA ALA A 179 10.93 34.32 8.60
C ALA A 179 11.07 33.77 10.03
N ILE A 180 11.86 32.71 10.24
CA ILE A 180 12.11 32.09 11.56
C ILE A 180 12.83 33.06 12.51
N GLU A 181 13.75 33.89 12.01
CA GLU A 181 14.39 34.98 12.78
C GLU A 181 13.36 35.99 13.34
N ARG A 182 12.27 36.24 12.60
CA ARG A 182 11.22 37.20 12.98
C ARG A 182 10.10 36.54 13.79
N ASN A 183 9.83 35.26 13.55
CA ASN A 183 8.83 34.45 14.23
C ASN A 183 9.32 33.00 14.37
N PRO A 184 9.97 32.63 15.50
CA PRO A 184 10.45 31.26 15.73
C PRO A 184 9.35 30.19 15.81
N ASP A 185 8.09 30.59 15.99
CA ASP A 185 6.93 29.70 16.03
C ASP A 185 6.23 29.55 14.66
N ASP A 186 6.81 30.08 13.57
CA ASP A 186 6.33 29.92 12.19
C ASP A 186 6.57 28.49 11.66
N TYR A 187 5.64 27.59 12.00
CA TYR A 187 5.70 26.19 11.58
C TYR A 187 5.61 26.00 10.06
N ASP A 188 4.95 26.93 9.34
CA ASP A 188 4.81 26.86 7.87
C ASP A 188 6.13 27.23 7.20
N ALA A 189 6.85 28.25 7.67
CA ALA A 189 8.20 28.55 7.20
C ALA A 189 9.19 27.42 7.54
N LEU A 190 9.08 26.76 8.70
CA LEU A 190 9.89 25.58 9.03
C LEU A 190 9.61 24.39 8.10
N TYR A 191 8.33 24.09 7.85
CA TYR A 191 7.89 23.05 6.92
C TYR A 191 8.38 23.30 5.49
N ASN A 192 8.24 24.52 4.98
CA ASN A 192 8.68 24.86 3.63
C ASN A 192 10.21 24.92 3.51
N TRP A 193 10.95 25.26 4.58
CA TRP A 193 12.40 25.15 4.59
C TRP A 193 12.87 23.67 4.60
N ALA A 194 12.16 22.79 5.31
CA ALA A 194 12.42 21.36 5.27
C ALA A 194 12.23 20.76 3.87
N LEU A 195 11.22 21.20 3.12
CA LEU A 195 11.05 20.90 1.70
C LEU A 195 12.25 21.39 0.85
N VAL A 196 12.65 22.65 1.02
CA VAL A 196 13.81 23.23 0.30
C VAL A 196 15.12 22.48 0.59
N LEU A 197 15.29 21.95 1.80
CA LEU A 197 16.41 21.08 2.19
C LEU A 197 16.34 19.72 1.49
N GLN A 198 15.17 19.09 1.36
CA GLN A 198 15.01 17.85 0.58
C GLN A 198 15.28 18.04 -0.90
N GLU A 199 14.69 19.06 -1.53
CA GLU A 199 14.91 19.37 -2.95
C GLU A 199 16.38 19.71 -3.24
N SER A 200 17.06 20.41 -2.30
CA SER A 200 18.50 20.63 -2.36
C SER A 200 19.29 19.31 -2.25
N ALA A 201 18.84 18.37 -1.42
CA ALA A 201 19.44 17.04 -1.26
C ALA A 201 19.30 16.18 -2.54
N ASP A 202 18.17 16.23 -3.23
CA ASP A 202 17.98 15.57 -4.53
C ASP A 202 18.76 16.23 -5.67
N ASN A 203 19.12 17.50 -5.53
CA ASN A 203 19.95 18.25 -6.48
C ASN A 203 21.48 18.11 -6.24
N VAL A 204 21.91 17.38 -5.20
CA VAL A 204 23.33 17.04 -4.94
C VAL A 204 23.85 16.08 -6.02
N ASN A 205 25.00 16.43 -6.61
CA ASN A 205 25.76 15.52 -7.48
C ASN A 205 26.14 14.22 -6.73
N PRO A 206 25.77 13.02 -7.20
CA PRO A 206 26.12 11.75 -6.55
C PRO A 206 27.61 11.50 -6.33
N GLU A 207 28.48 12.13 -7.13
CA GLU A 207 29.94 12.05 -7.01
C GLU A 207 30.52 13.06 -6.00
N SER A 208 29.69 13.93 -5.38
CA SER A 208 30.16 14.89 -4.38
C SER A 208 30.19 14.30 -2.98
N SER A 209 31.29 14.52 -2.26
CA SER A 209 31.43 14.20 -0.84
C SER A 209 30.96 15.31 0.11
N SER A 210 30.75 16.53 -0.41
CA SER A 210 30.24 17.67 0.37
C SER A 210 29.45 18.65 -0.51
N PRO A 211 28.28 19.17 -0.09
CA PRO A 211 27.52 18.71 1.07
C PRO A 211 27.02 17.28 0.86
N SER A 212 27.01 16.47 1.91
CA SER A 212 26.43 15.13 1.83
C SER A 212 24.91 15.22 1.75
N LYS A 213 24.30 14.44 0.85
CA LYS A 213 22.84 14.31 0.73
C LYS A 213 22.18 13.94 2.08
N ASP A 214 22.84 13.10 2.86
CA ASP A 214 22.37 12.69 4.20
C ASP A 214 22.33 13.85 5.20
N ALA A 215 23.24 14.83 5.10
CA ALA A 215 23.27 16.00 5.98
C ALA A 215 22.12 16.97 5.68
N LEU A 216 21.82 17.21 4.41
CA LEU A 216 20.65 18.00 3.99
C LEU A 216 19.34 17.33 4.41
N LEU A 217 19.23 15.99 4.26
CA LEU A 217 18.07 15.24 4.77
C LEU A 217 18.00 15.23 6.30
N GLU A 218 19.12 15.30 7.03
CA GLU A 218 19.12 15.41 8.49
C GLU A 218 18.62 16.77 8.97
N GLU A 219 19.04 17.88 8.37
CA GLU A 219 18.48 19.20 8.67
C GLU A 219 17.00 19.27 8.28
N ALA A 220 16.59 18.69 7.13
CA ALA A 220 15.17 18.58 6.78
C ALA A 220 14.37 17.85 7.87
N CYS A 221 14.90 16.75 8.41
CA CYS A 221 14.27 16.02 9.52
C CYS A 221 14.10 16.88 10.77
N LYS A 222 15.12 17.68 11.16
CA LYS A 222 15.04 18.59 12.31
C LYS A 222 13.99 19.69 12.10
N LYS A 223 13.92 20.27 10.89
CA LYS A 223 12.92 21.29 10.55
C LYS A 223 11.49 20.73 10.50
N TYR A 224 11.28 19.49 10.06
CA TYR A 224 9.99 18.82 10.20
C TYR A 224 9.63 18.44 11.65
N GLU A 225 10.59 18.01 12.46
CA GLU A 225 10.37 17.77 13.89
C GLU A 225 9.94 19.07 14.59
N GLU A 226 10.56 20.20 14.26
CA GLU A 226 10.20 21.50 14.81
C GLU A 226 8.83 22.00 14.32
N ALA A 227 8.53 21.88 13.02
CA ALA A 227 7.22 22.21 12.47
C ALA A 227 6.08 21.37 13.08
N THR A 228 6.30 20.06 13.27
CA THR A 228 5.30 19.16 13.89
C THR A 228 5.21 19.30 15.41
N ARG A 229 6.27 19.77 16.08
CA ARG A 229 6.24 20.21 17.49
C ARG A 229 5.31 21.41 17.69
N LEU A 230 5.34 22.37 16.75
CA LEU A 230 4.51 23.58 16.78
C LEU A 230 3.08 23.33 16.27
N CYS A 231 2.92 22.52 15.22
CA CYS A 231 1.63 22.12 14.67
C CYS A 231 1.48 20.58 14.62
N PRO A 232 1.07 19.91 15.72
CA PRO A 232 0.92 18.44 15.80
C PRO A 232 -0.18 17.82 14.92
N THR A 233 -0.85 18.63 14.11
CA THR A 233 -1.88 18.26 13.13
C THR A 233 -1.45 18.44 11.68
N LEU A 234 -0.23 18.92 11.42
CA LEU A 234 0.30 19.14 10.07
C LEU A 234 0.64 17.80 9.38
N ASN A 235 -0.37 17.18 8.78
CA ASN A 235 -0.28 15.86 8.16
C ASN A 235 0.83 15.76 7.09
N ASP A 236 1.00 16.79 6.27
CA ASP A 236 1.98 16.83 5.18
C ASP A 236 3.42 16.92 5.68
N ALA A 237 3.66 17.54 6.84
CA ALA A 237 4.96 17.52 7.49
C ALA A 237 5.32 16.11 7.97
N TYR A 238 4.41 15.40 8.63
CA TYR A 238 4.63 14.00 9.00
C TYR A 238 4.87 13.10 7.77
N TYR A 239 4.15 13.32 6.67
CA TYR A 239 4.32 12.57 5.42
C TYR A 239 5.68 12.83 4.76
N ASN A 240 6.07 14.08 4.56
CA ASN A 240 7.34 14.43 3.91
C ASN A 240 8.55 14.12 4.81
N TRP A 241 8.41 14.25 6.13
CA TRP A 241 9.42 13.79 7.09
C TRP A 241 9.63 12.27 7.02
N ALA A 242 8.55 11.50 6.86
CA ALA A 242 8.66 10.06 6.64
C ALA A 242 9.38 9.72 5.33
N ILE A 243 9.23 10.51 4.27
CA ILE A 243 10.03 10.40 3.03
C ILE A 243 11.50 10.70 3.32
N ALA A 244 11.82 11.82 3.97
CA ALA A 244 13.20 12.18 4.31
C ALA A 244 13.92 11.07 5.11
N ILE A 245 13.27 10.55 6.16
CA ILE A 245 13.79 9.43 6.96
C ILE A 245 13.94 8.15 6.10
N SER A 246 12.97 7.87 5.20
CA SER A 246 13.03 6.71 4.30
C SER A 246 14.27 6.76 3.40
N ASP A 247 14.61 7.92 2.83
CA ASP A 247 15.76 8.07 1.95
C ASP A 247 17.09 8.02 2.71
N ARG A 248 17.16 8.56 3.94
CA ARG A 248 18.30 8.31 4.86
C ARG A 248 18.45 6.82 5.16
N ALA A 249 17.36 6.11 5.42
CA ALA A 249 17.37 4.68 5.70
C ALA A 249 17.90 3.86 4.51
N LYS A 250 17.53 4.20 3.27
CA LYS A 250 18.10 3.59 2.04
C LYS A 250 19.62 3.75 1.98
N MET A 251 20.15 4.95 2.27
CA MET A 251 21.59 5.24 2.25
C MET A 251 22.37 4.42 3.30
N ARG A 252 21.70 4.03 4.40
CA ARG A 252 22.26 3.16 5.45
C ARG A 252 22.07 1.66 5.17
N GLY A 253 21.43 1.27 4.07
CA GLY A 253 21.33 -0.09 3.58
C GLY A 253 20.73 -1.07 4.60
N ARG A 254 21.46 -2.16 4.92
CA ARG A 254 21.01 -3.22 5.84
C ARG A 254 21.70 -3.16 7.20
N THR A 255 21.66 -2.00 7.84
CA THR A 255 22.25 -1.74 9.16
C THR A 255 21.20 -1.59 10.26
N LYS A 256 21.63 -1.60 11.53
CA LYS A 256 20.74 -1.30 12.67
C LYS A 256 20.31 0.17 12.73
N GLU A 257 21.08 1.08 12.15
CA GLU A 257 20.67 2.47 11.95
C GLU A 257 19.52 2.56 10.93
N ALA A 258 19.62 1.87 9.79
CA ALA A 258 18.52 1.75 8.83
C ALA A 258 17.26 1.12 9.46
N GLU A 259 17.40 0.10 10.30
CA GLU A 259 16.27 -0.52 11.00
C GLU A 259 15.52 0.46 11.91
N GLU A 260 16.22 1.35 12.60
CA GLU A 260 15.58 2.37 13.45
C GLU A 260 15.02 3.54 12.63
N LEU A 261 15.72 4.00 11.58
CA LEU A 261 15.18 4.99 10.64
C LEU A 261 13.88 4.49 9.99
N TRP A 262 13.83 3.24 9.51
CA TRP A 262 12.59 2.67 8.96
C TRP A 262 11.46 2.55 10.01
N LYS A 263 11.77 2.31 11.30
CA LYS A 263 10.79 2.39 12.39
C LYS A 263 10.30 3.80 12.68
N GLN A 264 11.10 4.83 12.41
CA GLN A 264 10.70 6.23 12.56
C GLN A 264 9.87 6.70 11.35
N ALA A 265 10.29 6.37 10.13
CA ALA A 265 9.52 6.62 8.92
C ALA A 265 8.13 5.98 8.98
N THR A 266 8.02 4.73 9.43
CA THR A 266 6.72 4.05 9.55
C THR A 266 5.80 4.65 10.62
N LYS A 267 6.33 5.19 11.74
CA LYS A 267 5.55 5.98 12.72
C LYS A 267 5.06 7.31 12.14
N ASN A 268 5.89 7.99 11.35
CA ASN A 268 5.51 9.28 10.76
C ASN A 268 4.50 9.10 9.61
N TYR A 269 4.63 8.06 8.77
CA TYR A 269 3.57 7.67 7.83
C TYR A 269 2.26 7.28 8.55
N GLU A 270 2.34 6.54 9.66
CA GLU A 270 1.17 6.24 10.48
C GLU A 270 0.48 7.52 10.98
N LYS A 271 1.25 8.45 11.54
CA LYS A 271 0.73 9.72 12.06
C LYS A 271 0.13 10.60 10.96
N ALA A 272 0.74 10.65 9.77
CA ALA A 272 0.18 11.33 8.61
C ALA A 272 -1.17 10.72 8.18
N VAL A 273 -1.27 9.39 8.10
CA VAL A 273 -2.52 8.68 7.74
C VAL A 273 -3.58 8.77 8.84
N GLN A 274 -3.21 8.89 10.12
CA GLN A 274 -4.15 9.16 11.21
C GLN A 274 -4.78 10.57 11.11
N LEU A 275 -4.01 11.56 10.63
CA LEU A 275 -4.49 12.92 10.42
C LEU A 275 -5.25 13.08 9.09
N ASN A 276 -4.83 12.37 8.05
CA ASN A 276 -5.41 12.38 6.71
C ASN A 276 -5.58 10.95 6.18
N TRP A 277 -6.70 10.33 6.55
CA TRP A 277 -7.01 8.93 6.24
C TRP A 277 -7.30 8.67 4.76
N ASN A 278 -7.57 9.71 3.96
CA ASN A 278 -8.02 9.60 2.57
C ASN A 278 -6.87 9.76 1.55
N SER A 279 -5.65 9.34 1.90
CA SER A 279 -4.46 9.41 1.04
C SER A 279 -3.98 8.01 0.58
N PRO A 280 -4.33 7.56 -0.65
CA PRO A 280 -3.78 6.35 -1.23
C PRO A 280 -2.24 6.36 -1.29
N GLN A 281 -1.66 7.52 -1.60
CA GLN A 281 -0.22 7.74 -1.71
C GLN A 281 0.49 7.51 -0.37
N ALA A 282 -0.03 8.09 0.73
CA ALA A 282 0.54 7.89 2.06
C ALA A 282 0.43 6.43 2.52
N LEU A 283 -0.72 5.78 2.28
CA LEU A 283 -0.91 4.35 2.56
C LEU A 283 0.05 3.45 1.76
N ASN A 284 0.29 3.74 0.48
CA ASN A 284 1.27 3.03 -0.34
C ASN A 284 2.70 3.22 0.17
N ASN A 285 3.08 4.45 0.51
CA ASN A 285 4.44 4.74 0.95
C ASN A 285 4.71 4.18 2.37
N TRP A 286 3.69 4.13 3.23
CA TRP A 286 3.72 3.36 4.48
C TRP A 286 3.94 1.87 4.22
N GLY A 287 3.22 1.29 3.25
CA GLY A 287 3.38 -0.10 2.83
C GLY A 287 4.80 -0.41 2.34
N LEU A 288 5.39 0.48 1.54
CA LEU A 288 6.78 0.36 1.07
C LEU A 288 7.79 0.45 2.23
N ALA A 289 7.62 1.40 3.16
CA ALA A 289 8.51 1.53 4.32
C ALA A 289 8.43 0.31 5.26
N LEU A 290 7.25 -0.30 5.40
CA LEU A 290 7.07 -1.58 6.08
C LEU A 290 7.73 -2.74 5.31
N GLN A 291 7.65 -2.75 3.98
CA GLN A 291 8.28 -3.77 3.13
C GLN A 291 9.82 -3.73 3.25
N GLU A 292 10.44 -2.54 3.19
CA GLU A 292 11.89 -2.37 3.41
C GLU A 292 12.30 -2.74 4.84
N LEU A 293 11.55 -2.29 5.86
CA LEU A 293 11.77 -2.73 7.25
C LEU A 293 11.74 -4.26 7.37
N SER A 294 10.77 -4.92 6.71
CA SER A 294 10.63 -6.38 6.73
C SER A 294 11.84 -7.13 6.16
N ALA A 295 12.63 -6.49 5.30
CA ALA A 295 13.81 -7.09 4.67
C ALA A 295 15.05 -7.13 5.58
N ILE A 296 15.03 -6.42 6.71
CA ILE A 296 16.19 -6.25 7.62
C ILE A 296 15.92 -6.62 9.09
N VAL A 297 14.66 -6.66 9.53
CA VAL A 297 14.28 -7.09 10.89
C VAL A 297 14.48 -8.60 11.12
N PRO A 298 14.58 -9.06 12.38
CA PRO A 298 14.55 -10.48 12.72
C PRO A 298 13.29 -11.19 12.19
N ALA A 299 13.43 -12.45 11.78
CA ALA A 299 12.33 -13.24 11.18
C ALA A 299 11.05 -13.32 12.03
N ARG A 300 11.19 -13.28 13.38
CA ARG A 300 10.08 -13.23 14.34
C ARG A 300 9.18 -11.99 14.23
N GLU A 301 9.71 -10.88 13.71
CA GLU A 301 9.00 -9.60 13.52
C GLU A 301 8.54 -9.43 12.07
N LYS A 302 9.26 -10.04 11.12
CA LYS A 302 9.01 -9.94 9.68
C LYS A 302 7.56 -10.26 9.29
N GLN A 303 6.98 -11.37 9.77
CA GLN A 303 5.62 -11.76 9.37
C GLN A 303 4.56 -10.70 9.73
N THR A 304 4.63 -10.12 10.94
CA THR A 304 3.68 -9.09 11.39
C THR A 304 3.82 -7.82 10.58
N ILE A 305 5.05 -7.41 10.27
CA ILE A 305 5.34 -6.23 9.45
C ILE A 305 4.87 -6.45 7.99
N VAL A 306 5.08 -7.63 7.41
CA VAL A 306 4.58 -8.00 6.07
C VAL A 306 3.05 -8.02 6.01
N LYS A 307 2.39 -8.65 6.98
CA LYS A 307 0.91 -8.65 7.10
C LYS A 307 0.36 -7.22 7.25
N THR A 308 1.11 -6.32 7.90
CA THR A 308 0.78 -4.88 7.99
C THR A 308 0.98 -4.16 6.65
N ALA A 309 2.07 -4.39 5.93
CA ALA A 309 2.33 -3.80 4.61
C ALA A 309 1.22 -4.16 3.60
N ILE A 310 0.84 -5.44 3.55
CA ILE A 310 -0.29 -5.96 2.76
C ILE A 310 -1.58 -5.20 3.08
N SER A 311 -1.88 -4.98 4.37
CA SER A 311 -3.05 -4.19 4.80
C SER A 311 -3.00 -2.75 4.29
N LYS A 312 -1.85 -2.06 4.30
CA LYS A 312 -1.73 -0.68 3.80
C LYS A 312 -1.87 -0.59 2.28
N PHE A 313 -1.29 -1.52 1.52
CA PHE A 313 -1.53 -1.56 0.07
C PHE A 313 -3.00 -1.88 -0.28
N ARG A 314 -3.63 -2.82 0.43
CA ARG A 314 -5.08 -3.10 0.28
C ARG A 314 -5.92 -1.86 0.59
N ALA A 315 -5.58 -1.08 1.63
CA ALA A 315 -6.28 0.16 1.96
C ALA A 315 -6.09 1.23 0.87
N ALA A 316 -4.89 1.41 0.33
CA ALA A 316 -4.63 2.32 -0.79
C ALA A 316 -5.47 1.97 -2.03
N ILE A 317 -5.61 0.67 -2.34
CA ILE A 317 -6.46 0.16 -3.43
C ILE A 317 -7.96 0.32 -3.12
N GLN A 318 -8.37 0.30 -1.86
CA GLN A 318 -9.77 0.54 -1.48
C GLN A 318 -10.17 2.01 -1.68
N LEU A 319 -9.24 2.96 -1.44
CA LEU A 319 -9.46 4.38 -1.74
C LEU A 319 -9.38 4.68 -3.24
N GLN A 320 -8.37 4.14 -3.94
CA GLN A 320 -8.18 4.33 -5.38
C GLN A 320 -7.97 2.98 -6.09
N PHE A 321 -9.08 2.43 -6.62
CA PHE A 321 -9.14 1.05 -7.15
C PHE A 321 -8.23 0.75 -8.33
N ASP A 322 -7.74 1.77 -9.05
CA ASP A 322 -6.79 1.65 -10.16
C ASP A 322 -5.39 2.21 -9.84
N PHE A 323 -5.04 2.38 -8.55
CA PHE A 323 -3.72 2.86 -8.15
C PHE A 323 -2.64 1.81 -8.43
N HIS A 324 -2.17 1.77 -9.68
CA HIS A 324 -1.28 0.73 -10.22
C HIS A 324 0.01 0.54 -9.42
N ARG A 325 0.51 1.57 -8.71
CA ARG A 325 1.66 1.45 -7.80
C ARG A 325 1.32 0.54 -6.62
N ALA A 326 0.22 0.79 -5.91
CA ALA A 326 -0.21 -0.06 -4.79
C ALA A 326 -0.61 -1.47 -5.25
N ILE A 327 -1.26 -1.61 -6.42
CA ILE A 327 -1.60 -2.89 -7.05
C ILE A 327 -0.32 -3.71 -7.33
N TYR A 328 0.71 -3.08 -7.91
CA TYR A 328 2.00 -3.72 -8.18
C TYR A 328 2.73 -4.10 -6.89
N ASN A 329 2.82 -3.18 -5.93
CA ASN A 329 3.52 -3.38 -4.66
C ASN A 329 2.87 -4.47 -3.81
N LEU A 330 1.53 -4.57 -3.81
CA LEU A 330 0.81 -5.69 -3.21
C LEU A 330 1.19 -7.02 -3.89
N GLY A 331 1.30 -7.04 -5.22
CA GLY A 331 1.81 -8.18 -5.97
C GLY A 331 3.24 -8.60 -5.57
N THR A 332 4.17 -7.66 -5.40
CA THR A 332 5.56 -7.98 -5.01
C THR A 332 5.72 -8.43 -3.57
N VAL A 333 4.97 -7.84 -2.62
CA VAL A 333 5.02 -8.29 -1.21
C VAL A 333 4.36 -9.65 -1.01
N LEU A 334 3.30 -9.98 -1.77
CA LEU A 334 2.71 -11.32 -1.79
C LEU A 334 3.69 -12.37 -2.37
N TYR A 335 4.46 -12.01 -3.41
CA TYR A 335 5.53 -12.86 -3.93
C TYR A 335 6.59 -13.15 -2.85
N GLY A 336 7.09 -12.11 -2.19
CA GLY A 336 8.09 -12.24 -1.12
C GLY A 336 7.60 -13.08 0.07
N LEU A 337 6.31 -12.99 0.41
CA LEU A 337 5.69 -13.83 1.44
C LEU A 337 5.59 -15.30 1.01
N ALA A 338 5.25 -15.58 -0.26
CA ALA A 338 5.22 -16.94 -0.81
C ALA A 338 6.62 -17.60 -0.74
N GLU A 339 7.65 -16.89 -1.20
CA GLU A 339 9.06 -17.31 -1.11
C GLU A 339 9.50 -17.61 0.33
N ASP A 340 9.16 -16.74 1.29
CA ASP A 340 9.51 -16.94 2.70
C ASP A 340 8.83 -18.18 3.30
N ILE A 341 7.55 -18.41 3.01
CA ILE A 341 6.81 -19.56 3.52
C ILE A 341 7.31 -20.86 2.87
N ALA A 342 7.52 -20.86 1.55
CA ALA A 342 8.09 -22.00 0.82
C ALA A 342 9.49 -22.37 1.34
N ARG A 343 10.40 -21.39 1.43
CA ARG A 343 11.77 -21.55 1.94
C ARG A 343 11.82 -22.00 3.41
N THR A 344 10.81 -21.66 4.20
CA THR A 344 10.71 -22.04 5.63
C THR A 344 9.93 -23.35 5.82
N GLY A 345 9.46 -23.99 4.74
CA GLY A 345 8.71 -25.26 4.79
C GLY A 345 7.36 -25.13 5.52
N GLY A 346 6.69 -23.98 5.35
CA GLY A 346 5.63 -23.55 6.24
C GLY A 346 4.36 -24.40 6.20
N SER A 347 4.15 -25.23 7.23
CA SER A 347 3.02 -25.02 8.13
C SER A 347 3.15 -25.79 9.46
N MET A 348 2.85 -25.10 10.57
CA MET A 348 2.48 -25.69 11.87
C MET A 348 1.00 -25.39 12.21
N ASN A 349 0.26 -24.74 11.31
CA ASN A 349 -1.12 -24.29 11.50
C ASN A 349 -1.92 -24.40 10.20
N ALA A 350 -2.93 -25.27 10.16
CA ALA A 350 -3.81 -25.50 9.00
C ALA A 350 -4.79 -24.34 8.69
N LYS A 351 -4.38 -23.09 8.96
CA LYS A 351 -5.14 -21.85 8.71
C LYS A 351 -4.37 -20.81 7.89
N GLU A 352 -3.06 -20.99 7.67
CA GLU A 352 -2.28 -20.07 6.84
C GLU A 352 -2.38 -20.44 5.35
N VAL A 353 -2.34 -19.41 4.49
CA VAL A 353 -2.45 -19.55 3.02
C VAL A 353 -1.24 -20.29 2.46
N SER A 354 -1.45 -21.20 1.50
CA SER A 354 -0.35 -21.91 0.84
C SER A 354 0.51 -20.96 0.00
N PRO A 355 1.82 -21.28 -0.20
CA PRO A 355 2.66 -20.54 -1.14
C PRO A 355 2.04 -20.42 -2.53
N ASP A 356 1.41 -21.48 -3.04
CA ASP A 356 0.85 -21.51 -4.41
C ASP A 356 -0.32 -20.53 -4.60
N GLU A 357 -1.19 -20.36 -3.59
CA GLU A 357 -2.26 -19.35 -3.62
C GLU A 357 -1.67 -17.93 -3.48
N LEU A 358 -0.58 -17.74 -2.72
CA LEU A 358 0.11 -16.43 -2.63
C LEU A 358 0.85 -16.06 -3.93
N TYR A 359 1.51 -17.03 -4.59
CA TYR A 359 2.07 -16.86 -5.94
C TYR A 359 0.96 -16.56 -6.95
N SER A 360 -0.19 -17.24 -6.85
CA SER A 360 -1.37 -16.97 -7.69
C SER A 360 -1.89 -15.54 -7.51
N GLN A 361 -2.11 -15.11 -6.26
CA GLN A 361 -2.53 -13.74 -5.95
C GLN A 361 -1.51 -12.71 -6.45
N SER A 362 -0.21 -12.96 -6.24
CA SER A 362 0.88 -12.12 -6.76
C SER A 362 0.82 -11.95 -8.27
N ALA A 363 0.67 -13.05 -9.00
CA ALA A 363 0.61 -13.06 -10.45
C ALA A 363 -0.58 -12.27 -11.00
N ILE A 364 -1.75 -12.44 -10.37
CA ILE A 364 -2.98 -11.70 -10.70
C ILE A 364 -2.76 -10.19 -10.50
N TYR A 365 -2.17 -9.78 -9.37
CA TYR A 365 -1.86 -8.38 -9.07
C TYR A 365 -0.89 -7.74 -10.06
N ILE A 366 0.20 -8.44 -10.40
CA ILE A 366 1.20 -7.97 -11.36
C ILE A 366 0.60 -7.87 -12.79
N ALA A 367 -0.25 -8.82 -13.19
CA ALA A 367 -0.96 -8.77 -14.46
C ALA A 367 -1.92 -7.57 -14.55
N ALA A 368 -2.60 -7.21 -13.46
CA ALA A 368 -3.46 -6.03 -13.41
C ALA A 368 -2.68 -4.70 -13.46
N ALA A 369 -1.55 -4.62 -12.76
CA ALA A 369 -0.67 -3.45 -12.84
C ALA A 369 -0.17 -3.22 -14.28
N HIS A 370 0.24 -4.30 -14.97
CA HIS A 370 0.60 -4.25 -16.39
C HIS A 370 -0.62 -3.90 -17.28
N ALA A 371 -1.81 -4.45 -17.04
CA ALA A 371 -3.00 -4.10 -17.82
C ALA A 371 -3.41 -2.62 -17.71
N LEU A 372 -3.17 -1.99 -16.55
CA LEU A 372 -3.37 -0.56 -16.32
C LEU A 372 -2.29 0.29 -17.01
N LYS A 373 -1.01 -0.11 -16.90
CA LYS A 373 0.17 0.59 -17.44
C LYS A 373 1.06 -0.37 -18.27
N PRO A 374 0.66 -0.73 -19.50
CA PRO A 374 1.38 -1.74 -20.28
C PRO A 374 2.77 -1.28 -20.74
N ASN A 375 2.97 0.03 -20.90
CA ASN A 375 4.25 0.61 -21.31
C ASN A 375 5.33 0.51 -20.22
N TYR A 376 4.98 0.20 -18.96
CA TYR A 376 5.95 0.17 -17.87
C TYR A 376 6.84 -1.07 -18.00
N SER A 377 8.12 -0.82 -18.29
CA SER A 377 9.20 -1.81 -18.47
C SER A 377 9.28 -2.80 -17.30
N VAL A 378 9.17 -2.27 -16.09
CA VAL A 378 9.17 -3.00 -14.80
C VAL A 378 8.01 -3.99 -14.73
N TYR A 379 6.77 -3.54 -15.00
CA TYR A 379 5.57 -4.39 -14.90
C TYR A 379 5.57 -5.48 -15.97
N THR A 380 6.05 -5.15 -17.17
CA THR A 380 6.24 -6.11 -18.27
C THR A 380 7.26 -7.19 -17.91
N SER A 381 8.30 -6.84 -17.16
CA SER A 381 9.36 -7.76 -16.73
C SER A 381 8.92 -8.64 -15.56
N ALA A 382 8.25 -8.07 -14.57
CA ALA A 382 7.64 -8.82 -13.47
C ALA A 382 6.57 -9.80 -13.97
N LEU A 383 5.72 -9.38 -14.91
CA LEU A 383 4.68 -10.26 -15.49
C LEU A 383 5.28 -11.48 -16.20
N LYS A 384 6.46 -11.34 -16.85
CA LYS A 384 7.15 -12.50 -17.47
C LYS A 384 7.59 -13.54 -16.44
N LEU A 385 8.03 -13.11 -15.26
CA LEU A 385 8.46 -13.99 -14.17
C LEU A 385 7.29 -14.79 -13.58
N VAL A 386 6.19 -14.10 -13.25
CA VAL A 386 5.03 -14.71 -12.57
C VAL A 386 3.99 -15.31 -13.53
N ARG A 387 4.25 -15.34 -14.85
CA ARG A 387 3.22 -15.68 -15.85
C ARG A 387 2.64 -17.08 -15.69
N SER A 388 3.48 -18.05 -15.36
CA SER A 388 3.09 -19.45 -15.12
C SER A 388 2.39 -19.67 -13.78
N MET A 389 2.36 -18.67 -12.90
CA MET A 389 1.68 -18.70 -11.61
C MET A 389 0.25 -18.14 -11.69
N LEU A 390 -0.18 -17.62 -12.85
CA LEU A 390 -1.58 -17.22 -13.04
C LEU A 390 -2.50 -18.45 -12.98
N PRO A 391 -3.51 -18.51 -12.08
CA PRO A 391 -4.47 -19.58 -12.08
C PRO A 391 -5.36 -19.44 -13.33
N LEU A 392 -5.24 -20.40 -14.25
CA LEU A 392 -5.93 -20.39 -15.53
C LEU A 392 -6.64 -21.73 -15.78
N PRO A 393 -7.81 -21.72 -16.43
CA PRO A 393 -8.49 -20.57 -17.07
C PRO A 393 -9.22 -19.62 -16.09
N TYR A 394 -9.19 -19.86 -14.77
CA TYR A 394 -10.04 -19.16 -13.80
C TYR A 394 -9.25 -18.28 -12.83
N LEU A 395 -9.46 -16.96 -12.88
CA LEU A 395 -8.77 -15.95 -12.08
C LEU A 395 -8.85 -16.18 -10.56
N LYS A 396 -9.90 -16.86 -10.09
CA LYS A 396 -9.91 -17.52 -8.78
C LYS A 396 -10.89 -18.70 -8.80
N VAL A 397 -10.54 -19.75 -8.07
CA VAL A 397 -11.43 -20.86 -7.68
C VAL A 397 -11.38 -20.98 -6.16
N GLY A 398 -12.48 -21.43 -5.55
CA GLY A 398 -12.56 -21.73 -4.13
C GLY A 398 -13.99 -22.08 -3.75
N TYR A 399 -14.23 -22.49 -2.51
CA TYR A 399 -15.58 -22.69 -2.02
C TYR A 399 -16.08 -21.43 -1.30
N LEU A 400 -17.38 -21.15 -1.44
CA LEU A 400 -18.10 -20.16 -0.65
C LEU A 400 -19.44 -20.76 -0.21
N THR A 401 -19.91 -20.34 0.95
CA THR A 401 -21.26 -20.66 1.44
C THR A 401 -22.21 -19.53 1.08
N ALA A 402 -23.30 -19.85 0.37
CA ALA A 402 -24.20 -18.89 -0.25
C ALA A 402 -25.68 -19.21 0.04
N PRO A 403 -26.58 -18.20 0.08
CA PRO A 403 -28.01 -18.43 0.24
C PRO A 403 -28.61 -19.10 -1.03
N PRO A 404 -29.78 -19.77 -0.91
CA PRO A 404 -30.54 -20.27 -2.05
C PRO A 404 -30.83 -19.19 -3.09
N ALA A 405 -30.74 -19.55 -4.37
CA ALA A 405 -30.97 -18.63 -5.48
C ALA A 405 -32.38 -18.00 -5.41
N GLY A 406 -32.43 -16.67 -5.30
CA GLY A 406 -33.67 -15.90 -5.16
C GLY A 406 -34.17 -15.69 -3.73
N ASN A 407 -33.54 -16.30 -2.71
CA ASN A 407 -33.87 -16.07 -1.30
C ASN A 407 -32.62 -15.68 -0.48
N PRO A 408 -32.18 -14.41 -0.53
CA PRO A 408 -30.97 -13.95 0.16
C PRO A 408 -31.10 -13.91 1.70
N VAL A 409 -32.31 -14.04 2.24
CA VAL A 409 -32.61 -14.00 3.69
C VAL A 409 -33.06 -15.40 4.19
N ALA A 410 -32.58 -16.46 3.54
CA ALA A 410 -32.89 -17.82 3.95
C ALA A 410 -32.28 -18.16 5.33
N PRO A 411 -32.94 -19.01 6.15
CA PRO A 411 -32.35 -19.59 7.35
C PRO A 411 -30.97 -20.18 7.11
N HIS A 412 -30.05 -20.05 8.07
CA HIS A 412 -28.64 -20.45 7.89
C HIS A 412 -28.44 -21.91 7.48
N GLY A 413 -29.35 -22.82 7.86
CA GLY A 413 -29.32 -24.23 7.46
C GLY A 413 -29.65 -24.48 5.97
N ASP A 414 -30.26 -23.53 5.27
CA ASP A 414 -30.54 -23.62 3.83
C ASP A 414 -29.38 -23.10 2.97
N TRP A 415 -28.38 -22.44 3.57
CA TRP A 415 -27.22 -21.91 2.85
C TRP A 415 -26.33 -23.07 2.40
N LYS A 416 -25.93 -23.03 1.13
CA LYS A 416 -25.15 -24.11 0.50
C LYS A 416 -23.70 -23.70 0.34
N HIS A 417 -22.83 -24.50 0.95
CA HIS A 417 -21.42 -24.54 0.62
C HIS A 417 -21.27 -25.08 -0.81
N SER A 418 -20.59 -24.36 -1.69
CA SER A 418 -20.48 -24.70 -3.12
C SER A 418 -19.22 -24.09 -3.73
N GLN A 419 -18.74 -24.67 -4.83
CA GLN A 419 -17.57 -24.15 -5.53
C GLN A 419 -17.95 -22.92 -6.37
N PHE A 420 -17.19 -21.85 -6.22
CA PHE A 420 -17.30 -20.63 -7.03
C PHE A 420 -16.06 -20.48 -7.92
N VAL A 421 -16.28 -19.87 -9.09
CA VAL A 421 -15.28 -19.75 -10.15
C VAL A 421 -15.36 -18.34 -10.75
N LEU A 422 -14.27 -17.58 -10.65
CA LEU A 422 -14.12 -16.27 -11.29
C LEU A 422 -13.54 -16.45 -12.70
N ASN A 423 -14.40 -16.84 -13.64
CA ASN A 423 -14.01 -17.09 -15.03
C ASN A 423 -13.81 -15.77 -15.82
N HIS A 424 -12.74 -15.69 -16.60
CA HIS A 424 -12.43 -14.55 -17.46
C HIS A 424 -13.22 -14.55 -18.79
N GLU A 425 -13.73 -15.69 -19.25
CA GLU A 425 -14.48 -15.81 -20.52
C GLU A 425 -15.73 -14.91 -20.55
N CYS A 426 -16.42 -14.79 -19.42
CA CYS A 426 -17.56 -13.89 -19.26
C CYS A 426 -17.21 -12.40 -19.45
N LEU A 427 -15.94 -12.00 -19.28
CA LEU A 427 -15.48 -10.64 -19.55
C LEU A 427 -15.29 -10.39 -21.05
N GLN A 428 -14.93 -11.42 -21.81
CA GLN A 428 -14.74 -11.34 -23.28
C GLN A 428 -16.06 -11.25 -24.05
N GLN A 429 -17.14 -11.82 -23.48
CA GLN A 429 -18.45 -11.88 -24.14
C GLN A 429 -19.32 -10.61 -23.96
N MET A 430 -18.93 -9.67 -23.08
CA MET A 430 -19.70 -8.45 -22.82
C MET A 430 -19.43 -7.34 -23.85
N ASN A 431 -20.50 -6.81 -24.45
CA ASN A 431 -20.41 -5.71 -25.41
C ASN A 431 -20.04 -4.37 -24.76
N ARG A 432 -19.44 -3.44 -25.53
CA ARG A 432 -19.03 -2.10 -25.05
C ARG A 432 -20.16 -1.24 -24.44
N VAL A 433 -21.42 -1.54 -24.75
CA VAL A 433 -22.59 -0.89 -24.14
C VAL A 433 -22.87 -1.46 -22.74
N GLU A 434 -22.87 -2.78 -22.61
CA GLU A 434 -23.01 -3.49 -21.34
C GLU A 434 -21.83 -3.17 -20.41
N GLN A 435 -20.61 -3.04 -20.95
CA GLN A 435 -19.43 -2.59 -20.23
C GLN A 435 -19.62 -1.21 -19.57
N ARG A 436 -20.27 -0.26 -20.25
CA ARG A 436 -20.57 1.07 -19.69
C ARG A 436 -21.68 1.04 -18.65
N GLN A 437 -22.65 0.15 -18.77
CA GLN A 437 -23.68 -0.03 -17.76
C GLN A 437 -23.10 -0.71 -16.51
N LEU A 438 -22.37 -1.82 -16.65
CA LEU A 438 -21.89 -2.59 -15.49
C LEU A 438 -20.86 -1.86 -14.63
N SER A 439 -20.15 -0.86 -15.18
CA SER A 439 -19.25 0.01 -14.40
C SER A 439 -20.00 0.98 -13.47
N GLN A 440 -21.29 1.23 -13.73
CA GLN A 440 -22.20 1.96 -12.85
C GLN A 440 -22.93 1.02 -11.85
N ASN A 441 -22.80 -0.30 -12.00
CA ASN A 441 -23.71 -1.28 -11.38
C ASN A 441 -23.13 -2.06 -10.17
N LEU A 442 -21.89 -1.77 -9.75
CA LEU A 442 -21.15 -2.56 -8.76
C LEU A 442 -20.56 -1.69 -7.64
N SER A 443 -21.45 -1.08 -6.86
CA SER A 443 -21.18 0.15 -6.10
C SER A 443 -20.19 0.02 -4.93
N SER A 444 -20.04 -1.15 -4.30
CA SER A 444 -19.06 -1.36 -3.22
C SER A 444 -18.85 -2.85 -2.90
N LYS A 445 -17.69 -3.16 -2.29
CA LYS A 445 -17.26 -4.50 -1.89
C LYS A 445 -16.49 -4.45 -0.57
N SER A 446 -17.04 -5.08 0.45
CA SER A 446 -16.45 -5.13 1.79
C SER A 446 -16.48 -6.53 2.37
N ALA A 447 -15.60 -6.76 3.34
CA ALA A 447 -15.91 -7.73 4.39
C ALA A 447 -17.25 -7.34 5.05
N CYS A 448 -18.03 -8.32 5.45
CA CYS A 448 -19.33 -8.13 6.06
C CYS A 448 -19.35 -8.75 7.45
N ALA A 449 -19.59 -7.93 8.46
CA ALA A 449 -19.76 -8.32 9.87
C ALA A 449 -21.24 -8.24 10.29
N ASP A 450 -22.16 -8.41 9.35
CA ASP A 450 -23.59 -8.42 9.60
C ASP A 450 -23.96 -9.69 10.41
N LEU A 451 -24.47 -9.47 11.63
CA LEU A 451 -24.81 -10.53 12.58
C LEU A 451 -26.01 -11.39 12.15
N THR A 452 -26.71 -11.03 11.06
CA THR A 452 -27.77 -11.84 10.44
C THR A 452 -27.23 -12.90 9.47
N LEU A 453 -25.94 -12.84 9.10
CA LEU A 453 -25.29 -13.86 8.29
C LEU A 453 -24.92 -15.11 9.11
N PRO A 454 -24.79 -16.30 8.49
CA PRO A 454 -24.17 -17.44 9.16
C PRO A 454 -22.75 -17.13 9.68
N PRO A 455 -22.30 -17.74 10.79
CA PRO A 455 -20.97 -17.46 11.35
C PRO A 455 -19.83 -17.80 10.38
N GLY A 456 -19.01 -16.81 10.02
CA GLY A 456 -17.86 -16.98 9.13
C GLY A 456 -17.28 -15.66 8.62
N ALA A 457 -16.40 -15.74 7.63
CA ALA A 457 -15.80 -14.57 6.99
C ALA A 457 -16.73 -14.05 5.88
N GLY A 458 -17.64 -13.15 6.25
CA GLY A 458 -18.67 -12.61 5.35
C GLY A 458 -18.14 -11.67 4.26
N LEU A 459 -18.72 -11.78 3.07
CA LEU A 459 -18.48 -10.96 1.88
C LEU A 459 -19.79 -10.31 1.44
N CYS A 460 -19.79 -8.99 1.24
CA CYS A 460 -20.89 -8.28 0.59
C CYS A 460 -20.46 -7.75 -0.79
N ILE A 461 -21.24 -8.07 -1.83
CA ILE A 461 -21.09 -7.56 -3.19
C ILE A 461 -22.35 -6.76 -3.55
N ASN A 462 -22.27 -5.44 -3.60
CA ASN A 462 -23.42 -4.61 -3.94
C ASN A 462 -23.64 -4.56 -5.46
N THR A 463 -24.78 -5.08 -5.92
CA THR A 463 -25.18 -5.12 -7.35
C THR A 463 -26.46 -4.30 -7.58
N ILE A 464 -26.77 -3.98 -8.85
CA ILE A 464 -28.09 -3.42 -9.25
C ILE A 464 -29.31 -4.24 -8.85
N ARG A 465 -29.16 -5.52 -8.50
CA ARG A 465 -30.26 -6.37 -8.00
C ARG A 465 -30.28 -6.48 -6.46
N GLY A 466 -29.55 -5.59 -5.78
CA GLY A 466 -29.33 -5.60 -4.34
C GLY A 466 -27.97 -6.19 -3.94
N PRO A 467 -27.68 -6.21 -2.62
CA PRO A 467 -26.51 -6.89 -2.08
C PRO A 467 -26.59 -8.40 -2.31
N VAL A 468 -25.46 -9.00 -2.65
CA VAL A 468 -25.24 -10.45 -2.64
C VAL A 468 -24.28 -10.76 -1.50
N PHE A 469 -24.74 -11.58 -0.56
CA PHE A 469 -23.94 -12.03 0.58
C PHE A 469 -23.40 -13.44 0.33
N LEU A 470 -22.13 -13.64 0.66
CA LEU A 470 -21.39 -14.89 0.54
C LEU A 470 -20.51 -15.05 1.80
N ILE A 471 -20.13 -16.27 2.16
CA ILE A 471 -19.21 -16.53 3.28
C ILE A 471 -18.02 -17.35 2.78
N ALA A 472 -16.81 -16.90 3.08
CA ALA A 472 -15.59 -17.65 2.85
C ALA A 472 -15.21 -18.53 4.04
N GLU A 473 -14.45 -19.59 3.74
CA GLU A 473 -13.99 -20.60 4.71
C GLU A 473 -13.06 -20.01 5.79
N SER A 474 -12.36 -18.92 5.48
CA SER A 474 -11.53 -18.17 6.41
C SER A 474 -11.43 -16.69 6.02
N TRP A 475 -10.91 -15.85 6.91
CA TRP A 475 -10.69 -14.42 6.66
C TRP A 475 -9.63 -14.18 5.57
N GLU A 476 -8.64 -15.07 5.48
CA GLU A 476 -7.60 -15.08 4.45
C GLU A 476 -8.18 -15.48 3.08
N SER A 477 -9.13 -16.42 3.05
CA SER A 477 -9.88 -16.80 1.85
C SER A 477 -10.81 -15.65 1.39
N LEU A 478 -11.48 -14.98 2.34
CA LEU A 478 -12.28 -13.77 2.08
C LEU A 478 -11.44 -12.67 1.43
N ASP A 479 -10.24 -12.39 1.97
CA ASP A 479 -9.32 -11.40 1.41
C ASP A 479 -8.93 -11.74 -0.04
N GLY A 480 -8.57 -13.00 -0.33
CA GLY A 480 -8.27 -13.45 -1.68
C GLY A 480 -9.46 -13.32 -2.65
N TRP A 481 -10.69 -13.55 -2.18
CA TRP A 481 -11.91 -13.31 -2.96
C TRP A 481 -12.20 -11.82 -3.18
N LEU A 482 -12.10 -11.00 -2.14
CA LEU A 482 -12.26 -9.54 -2.24
C LEU A 482 -11.27 -8.94 -3.25
N ASP A 483 -10.02 -9.36 -3.19
CA ASP A 483 -8.95 -8.89 -4.05
C ASP A 483 -9.19 -9.28 -5.51
N ALA A 484 -9.47 -10.55 -5.80
CA ALA A 484 -9.76 -11.01 -7.16
C ALA A 484 -11.00 -10.31 -7.76
N ILE A 485 -12.08 -10.15 -6.97
CA ILE A 485 -13.31 -9.49 -7.41
C ILE A 485 -13.12 -7.96 -7.56
N ARG A 486 -12.26 -7.31 -6.74
CA ARG A 486 -11.87 -5.90 -6.92
C ARG A 486 -11.09 -5.73 -8.23
N LEU A 487 -10.09 -6.57 -8.46
CA LEU A 487 -9.18 -6.50 -9.60
C LEU A 487 -9.88 -6.67 -10.95
N VAL A 488 -10.84 -7.61 -11.05
CA VAL A 488 -11.71 -7.74 -12.24
C VAL A 488 -12.48 -6.44 -12.50
N TYR A 489 -13.03 -5.80 -11.46
CA TYR A 489 -13.74 -4.53 -11.60
C TYR A 489 -12.81 -3.36 -11.96
N THR A 490 -11.59 -3.30 -11.43
CA THR A 490 -10.59 -2.29 -11.79
C THR A 490 -10.31 -2.30 -13.29
N ILE A 491 -10.06 -3.49 -13.83
CA ILE A 491 -9.76 -3.70 -15.24
C ILE A 491 -10.98 -3.41 -16.12
N PHE A 492 -12.17 -3.79 -15.65
CA PHE A 492 -13.45 -3.52 -16.31
C PHE A 492 -13.77 -2.01 -16.37
N ALA A 493 -13.76 -1.32 -15.22
CA ALA A 493 -14.09 0.10 -15.10
C ALA A 493 -13.10 1.03 -15.83
N ARG A 494 -11.84 0.59 -16.00
CA ARG A 494 -10.82 1.29 -16.82
C ARG A 494 -10.77 0.80 -18.28
N ALA A 495 -11.72 -0.03 -18.73
CA ALA A 495 -11.81 -0.59 -20.08
C ALA A 495 -10.52 -1.27 -20.57
N LYS A 496 -9.81 -1.97 -19.66
CA LYS A 496 -8.58 -2.71 -19.91
C LYS A 496 -8.80 -4.21 -20.16
N ILE A 497 -10.06 -4.61 -20.37
CA ILE A 497 -10.48 -6.01 -20.57
C ILE A 497 -9.69 -6.65 -21.71
N ASP A 498 -9.58 -5.97 -22.86
CA ASP A 498 -8.84 -6.44 -24.04
C ASP A 498 -7.36 -6.75 -23.72
N VAL A 499 -6.74 -5.97 -22.81
CA VAL A 499 -5.34 -6.15 -22.40
C VAL A 499 -5.19 -7.34 -21.45
N LEU A 500 -6.06 -7.47 -20.44
CA LEU A 500 -6.05 -8.64 -19.55
C LEU A 500 -6.38 -9.93 -20.32
N ALA A 501 -7.37 -9.89 -21.22
CA ALA A 501 -7.70 -10.98 -22.12
C ALA A 501 -6.49 -11.39 -22.96
N GLY A 502 -5.73 -10.43 -23.51
CA GLY A 502 -4.46 -10.71 -24.20
C GLY A 502 -3.40 -11.37 -23.32
N ILE A 503 -3.27 -10.97 -22.04
CA ILE A 503 -2.36 -11.63 -21.09
C ILE A 503 -2.77 -13.09 -20.85
N ILE A 504 -4.07 -13.34 -20.67
CA ILE A 504 -4.64 -14.66 -20.33
C ILE A 504 -4.68 -15.60 -21.54
N THR A 505 -5.38 -15.21 -22.61
CA THR A 505 -5.66 -16.10 -23.76
C THR A 505 -4.40 -16.49 -24.53
N TRP A 506 -3.34 -15.66 -24.50
CA TRP A 506 -2.04 -16.05 -25.05
C TRP A 506 -1.41 -17.24 -24.32
N ILE A 507 -1.76 -17.53 -23.06
CA ILE A 507 -1.26 -18.71 -22.34
C ILE A 507 -2.02 -19.97 -22.78
N ILE A 508 -3.34 -19.85 -22.99
CA ILE A 508 -4.20 -20.97 -23.47
C ILE A 508 -3.82 -21.42 -24.89
N LEU A 509 -3.19 -20.57 -25.71
CA LEU A 509 -2.73 -20.89 -27.06
C LEU A 509 -1.30 -21.47 -27.14
N TYR A 510 -0.61 -21.63 -26.00
CA TYR A 510 0.76 -22.12 -25.91
C TYR A 510 0.94 -23.24 -24.84
N LEU A 511 -0.17 -23.83 -24.39
CA LEU A 511 -0.26 -25.06 -23.59
C LEU A 511 -0.89 -26.19 -24.42
#